data_AF-A0AAN8YRY5-F1
#
_entry.id   AF-A0AAN8YRY5-F1
#
_cell.length_a   1.000
_cell.length_b   1.000
_cell.length_c   1.000
_cell.angle_alpha   90.00
_cell.angle_beta   90.00
_cell.angle_gamma   90.00
#
_symmetry.space_group_name_H-M   'P 1'
#
loop_
_entity.id
_entity.type
_entity.pdbx_description
1 polymer ?
#
loop_
_entity_poly.entity_id
_entity_poly.type
_entity_poly.pdbx_seq_one_letter_code
_entity_poly.pdbx_strand_id
1 'polypeptide(L)'
;MVEGSVEELDVKLELIDNLERLGVTYNFKNEIMQILKSVHDQIYSTALKFRLLRQHDFHISQDIFNNFKDVNGDVKQSICNDREGLLELYETSFLSTESESETTLRNVTRFTEAHLKNYVCNHSCGDQYNNIMMELEVHALELPRHWMMPRLETRWYISIYERMSNANPLLLELAKLDFNIVQATHQHDSKIISRWWKNICLAEKLSFSRNRLVENLFWAVGSNFEPQHSYFRRLITKIIVFVGIIDDIYDVYGALDELKLFTLAVQRWDIKAMEDLPDYMKVCYLALINTTNEMAYEVLKKHDINVLPYLTKSWTDLCKSYLQEARWYYNGYKPNLEEYMDNGWISIAVPMVLVHALFLVTNQITKEALNSLTNYPDIIRYSVTIFRLNDDLGTSSDELKKGDVPKSIQCYMNEKSVLEEEAREHIRFLTKETWKFMNSTAHCNENSLFCETFVEITKNIATTAHCMYLNGDSHGIQNTDVKNSISNILFHPIII
;
A
#
# COMPACT_ATOMS: atom_id res chain seq x y z
N MET A 1 36.07 -26.44 7.31
CA MET A 1 34.76 -26.87 6.76
C MET A 1 33.60 -25.93 7.14
N VAL A 2 33.80 -24.89 7.96
CA VAL A 2 32.71 -23.98 8.39
C VAL A 2 32.60 -22.73 7.49
N GLU A 3 33.71 -22.26 6.89
CA GLU A 3 33.69 -21.09 5.99
C GLU A 3 32.92 -21.34 4.68
N GLY A 4 33.11 -22.52 4.06
CA GLY A 4 32.45 -22.85 2.78
C GLY A 4 30.93 -23.01 2.85
N SER A 5 30.35 -23.24 4.04
CA SER A 5 28.88 -23.31 4.20
C SER A 5 28.24 -21.94 4.44
N VAL A 6 29.02 -20.95 4.89
CA VAL A 6 28.52 -19.59 5.17
C VAL A 6 28.43 -18.77 3.89
N GLU A 7 29.48 -18.81 3.05
CA GLU A 7 29.46 -18.14 1.74
C GLU A 7 28.34 -18.68 0.83
N GLU A 8 28.07 -19.98 0.87
CA GLU A 8 26.97 -20.58 0.10
C GLU A 8 25.58 -20.10 0.56
N LEU A 9 25.43 -19.82 1.86
CA LEU A 9 24.19 -19.33 2.45
C LEU A 9 23.93 -17.88 2.06
N ASP A 10 24.96 -17.04 2.18
CA ASP A 10 24.86 -15.62 1.86
C ASP A 10 24.53 -15.43 0.36
N VAL A 11 25.16 -16.20 -0.53
CA VAL A 11 24.83 -16.21 -1.97
C VAL A 11 23.37 -16.61 -2.23
N LYS A 12 22.82 -17.57 -1.47
CA LYS A 12 21.40 -17.96 -1.60
C LYS A 12 20.45 -16.85 -1.15
N LEU A 13 20.76 -16.17 -0.05
CA LEU A 13 19.95 -15.06 0.45
C LEU A 13 20.02 -13.85 -0.47
N GLU A 14 21.20 -13.52 -0.98
CA GLU A 14 21.38 -12.46 -1.99
C GLU A 14 20.61 -12.78 -3.28
N LEU A 15 20.58 -14.04 -3.71
CA LEU A 15 19.77 -14.45 -4.86
C LEU A 15 18.28 -14.24 -4.61
N ILE A 16 17.79 -14.60 -3.41
CA ILE A 16 16.38 -14.37 -3.04
C ILE A 16 16.06 -12.87 -3.03
N ASP A 17 16.91 -12.04 -2.41
CA ASP A 17 16.74 -10.58 -2.39
C ASP A 17 16.70 -10.00 -3.81
N ASN A 18 17.59 -10.48 -4.69
CA ASN A 18 17.60 -10.07 -6.09
C ASN A 18 16.33 -10.52 -6.83
N LEU A 19 15.84 -11.74 -6.61
CA LEU A 19 14.58 -12.21 -7.21
C LEU A 19 13.39 -11.34 -6.77
N GLU A 20 13.32 -10.97 -5.48
CA GLU A 20 12.29 -10.09 -4.91
C GLU A 20 12.30 -8.72 -5.56
N ARG A 21 13.47 -8.07 -5.55
CA ARG A 21 13.62 -6.72 -6.07
C ARG A 21 13.54 -6.66 -7.58
N LEU A 22 13.83 -7.75 -8.29
CA LEU A 22 13.61 -7.87 -9.74
C LEU A 22 12.17 -8.29 -10.09
N GLY A 23 11.32 -8.51 -9.09
CA GLY A 23 9.88 -8.69 -9.28
C GLY A 23 9.49 -10.02 -9.93
N VAL A 24 10.33 -11.05 -9.80
CA VAL A 24 10.14 -12.38 -10.45
C VAL A 24 9.91 -13.51 -9.45
N THR A 25 9.80 -13.23 -8.16
CA THR A 25 9.64 -14.24 -7.09
C THR A 25 8.44 -15.12 -7.23
N TYR A 26 7.35 -14.62 -7.82
CA TYR A 26 6.13 -15.40 -8.00
C TYR A 26 6.32 -16.63 -8.90
N ASN A 27 7.40 -16.66 -9.68
CA ASN A 27 7.81 -17.82 -10.48
C ASN A 27 8.60 -18.87 -9.67
N PHE A 28 9.07 -18.55 -8.46
CA PHE A 28 9.98 -19.36 -7.65
C PHE A 28 9.53 -19.53 -6.18
N LYS A 29 8.22 -19.35 -5.89
CA LYS A 29 7.69 -19.35 -4.50
C LYS A 29 8.10 -20.62 -3.73
N ASN A 30 8.04 -21.79 -4.37
CA ASN A 30 8.34 -23.06 -3.72
C ASN A 30 9.83 -23.19 -3.37
N GLU A 31 10.71 -22.83 -4.30
CA GLU A 31 12.15 -22.88 -4.16
C GLU A 31 12.62 -21.90 -3.07
N ILE A 32 12.11 -20.67 -3.08
CA ILE A 32 12.40 -19.64 -2.07
C ILE A 32 11.99 -20.15 -0.68
N MET A 33 10.77 -20.66 -0.52
CA MET A 33 10.31 -21.16 0.77
C MET A 33 11.10 -22.37 1.27
N GLN A 34 11.56 -23.26 0.39
CA GLN A 34 12.44 -24.37 0.76
C GLN A 34 13.80 -23.87 1.27
N ILE A 35 14.40 -22.90 0.58
CA ILE A 35 15.67 -22.30 0.98
C ILE A 35 15.49 -21.60 2.33
N LEU A 36 14.49 -20.74 2.51
CA LEU A 36 14.26 -20.00 3.75
C LEU A 36 14.01 -20.93 4.95
N LYS A 37 13.26 -22.03 4.77
CA LYS A 37 13.11 -23.07 5.80
C LYS A 37 14.46 -23.66 6.20
N SER A 38 15.30 -24.00 5.21
CA SER A 38 16.64 -24.56 5.49
C SER A 38 17.59 -23.57 6.16
N VAL A 39 17.42 -22.26 5.94
CA VAL A 39 18.23 -21.19 6.54
C VAL A 39 17.75 -20.85 7.95
N HIS A 40 16.45 -20.94 8.21
CA HIS A 40 15.84 -20.65 9.52
C HIS A 40 16.47 -21.49 10.64
N ASP A 41 16.72 -22.77 10.38
CA ASP A 41 17.30 -23.73 11.33
C ASP A 41 18.82 -23.54 11.58
N GLN A 42 19.49 -22.61 10.88
CA GLN A 42 20.93 -22.40 11.02
C GLN A 42 21.28 -21.31 12.05
N ILE A 43 22.37 -21.51 12.81
CA ILE A 43 22.81 -20.60 13.89
C ILE A 43 23.39 -19.27 13.36
N TYR A 44 23.80 -19.21 12.09
CA TYR A 44 24.39 -18.01 11.48
C TYR A 44 23.36 -16.88 11.30
N SER A 45 23.80 -15.63 11.44
CA SER A 45 22.93 -14.47 11.65
C SER A 45 23.44 -13.24 10.90
N THR A 46 22.75 -12.83 9.84
CA THR A 46 22.92 -11.56 9.13
C THR A 46 21.64 -10.74 9.16
N ALA A 47 21.72 -9.42 8.96
CA ALA A 47 20.55 -8.55 8.84
C ALA A 47 19.66 -8.98 7.65
N LEU A 48 20.29 -9.34 6.52
CA LEU A 48 19.61 -9.87 5.33
C LEU A 48 18.79 -11.14 5.64
N LYS A 49 19.39 -12.12 6.33
CA LYS A 49 18.68 -13.33 6.76
C LYS A 49 17.46 -12.98 7.60
N PHE A 50 17.61 -12.08 8.57
CA PHE A 50 16.49 -11.69 9.42
C PHE A 50 15.36 -11.04 8.61
N ARG A 51 15.69 -10.09 7.73
CA ARG A 51 14.68 -9.41 6.92
C ARG A 51 13.94 -10.40 6.03
N LEU A 52 14.65 -11.23 5.25
CA LEU A 52 14.02 -12.18 4.35
C LEU A 52 13.15 -13.19 5.11
N LEU A 53 13.63 -13.72 6.25
CA LEU A 53 12.82 -14.61 7.07
C LEU A 53 11.53 -13.92 7.56
N ARG A 54 11.59 -12.68 8.05
CA ARG A 54 10.39 -11.95 8.48
C ARG A 54 9.45 -11.58 7.34
N GLN A 55 9.99 -11.20 6.17
CA GLN A 55 9.17 -10.89 4.99
C GLN A 55 8.35 -12.09 4.54
N HIS A 56 8.88 -13.31 4.74
CA HIS A 56 8.21 -14.58 4.48
C HIS A 56 7.58 -15.21 5.74
N ASP A 57 7.21 -14.36 6.71
CA ASP A 57 6.44 -14.71 7.91
C ASP A 57 7.09 -15.74 8.86
N PHE A 58 8.41 -15.96 8.78
CA PHE A 58 9.12 -16.75 9.78
C PHE A 58 9.35 -15.96 11.05
N HIS A 59 9.06 -16.59 12.19
CA HIS A 59 9.39 -16.01 13.48
C HIS A 59 10.91 -16.04 13.73
N ILE A 60 11.50 -14.87 13.93
CA ILE A 60 12.89 -14.68 14.34
C ILE A 60 12.97 -13.52 15.35
N SER A 61 13.67 -13.72 16.47
CA SER A 61 13.78 -12.70 17.53
C SER A 61 14.72 -11.56 17.13
N GLN A 62 14.39 -10.31 17.49
CA GLN A 62 15.29 -9.16 17.42
C GLN A 62 16.56 -9.31 18.27
N ASP A 63 16.63 -10.30 19.16
CA ASP A 63 17.83 -10.55 19.96
C ASP A 63 19.07 -10.82 19.10
N ILE A 64 18.85 -11.20 17.84
CA ILE A 64 19.87 -11.28 16.80
C ILE A 64 20.70 -9.99 16.69
N PHE A 65 20.09 -8.82 16.96
CA PHE A 65 20.76 -7.53 16.91
C PHE A 65 21.60 -7.20 18.14
N ASN A 66 21.53 -8.00 19.20
CA ASN A 66 22.39 -7.79 20.37
C ASN A 66 23.87 -7.95 20.02
N ASN A 67 24.21 -8.70 18.96
CA ASN A 67 25.57 -8.80 18.44
C ASN A 67 26.10 -7.48 17.86
N PHE A 68 25.20 -6.57 17.46
CA PHE A 68 25.53 -5.25 16.94
C PHE A 68 25.54 -4.17 18.02
N LYS A 69 25.27 -4.51 19.28
CA LYS A 69 25.27 -3.57 20.40
C LYS A 69 26.58 -3.60 21.19
N ASP A 70 27.00 -2.44 21.69
CA ASP A 70 28.11 -2.29 22.62
C ASP A 70 27.71 -2.63 24.06
N VAL A 71 28.64 -2.44 25.00
CA VAL A 71 28.42 -2.74 26.43
C VAL A 71 27.36 -1.85 27.09
N ASN A 72 27.03 -0.71 26.48
CA ASN A 72 25.99 0.21 26.96
C ASN A 72 24.62 -0.10 26.33
N GLY A 73 24.57 -1.02 25.37
CA GLY A 73 23.36 -1.37 24.62
C GLY A 73 23.13 -0.50 23.38
N ASP A 74 24.08 0.37 23.02
CA ASP A 74 24.04 1.22 21.83
C ASP A 74 24.62 0.48 20.61
N VAL A 75 24.22 0.86 19.39
CA VAL A 75 24.77 0.25 18.17
C VAL A 75 26.27 0.54 18.05
N LYS A 76 27.08 -0.50 17.83
CA LYS A 76 28.54 -0.41 17.75
C LYS A 76 28.96 0.53 16.61
N GLN A 77 29.76 1.55 16.94
CA GLN A 77 30.34 2.48 15.96
C GLN A 77 31.24 1.80 14.92
N SER A 78 31.75 0.59 15.19
CA SER A 78 32.54 -0.18 14.23
C SER A 78 31.74 -0.58 12.98
N ILE A 79 30.40 -0.64 13.08
CA ILE A 79 29.50 -1.00 11.96
C ILE A 79 29.43 0.12 10.93
N CYS A 80 29.70 1.37 11.32
CA CYS A 80 29.59 2.53 10.43
C CYS A 80 30.46 2.42 9.18
N ASN A 81 31.60 1.73 9.25
CA ASN A 81 32.50 1.56 8.11
C ASN A 81 31.97 0.58 7.04
N ASP A 82 31.00 -0.27 7.39
CA ASP A 82 30.34 -1.20 6.49
C ASP A 82 29.01 -0.59 6.00
N ARG A 83 29.07 0.09 4.85
CA ARG A 83 27.90 0.78 4.28
C ARG A 83 26.79 -0.19 3.88
N GLU A 84 27.15 -1.34 3.33
CA GLU A 84 26.18 -2.37 2.90
C GLU A 84 25.46 -2.97 4.11
N GLY A 85 26.21 -3.36 5.15
CA GLY A 85 25.63 -3.83 6.40
C GLY A 85 24.77 -2.77 7.10
N LEU A 86 25.17 -1.50 7.06
CA LEU A 86 24.42 -0.39 7.63
C LEU A 86 23.07 -0.16 6.91
N LEU A 87 23.09 -0.18 5.58
CA LEU A 87 21.88 -0.09 4.75
C LEU A 87 20.94 -1.26 5.02
N GLU A 88 21.47 -2.48 5.08
CA GLU A 88 20.68 -3.68 5.34
C GLU A 88 20.05 -3.64 6.76
N LEU A 89 20.79 -3.15 7.76
CA LEU A 89 20.25 -2.92 9.11
C LEU A 89 19.15 -1.85 9.13
N TYR A 90 19.31 -0.77 8.36
CA TYR A 90 18.27 0.26 8.20
C TYR A 90 16.98 -0.34 7.63
N GLU A 91 17.07 -1.04 6.51
CA GLU A 91 15.94 -1.69 5.84
C GLU A 91 15.24 -2.70 6.75
N THR A 92 16.05 -3.49 7.45
CA THR A 92 15.57 -4.50 8.39
C THR A 92 14.76 -3.89 9.55
N SER A 93 15.12 -2.68 9.99
CA SER A 93 14.45 -2.03 11.12
C SER A 93 12.97 -1.69 10.86
N PHE A 94 12.54 -1.64 9.60
CA PHE A 94 11.14 -1.41 9.21
C PHE A 94 10.24 -2.64 9.33
N LEU A 95 10.82 -3.81 9.63
CA LEU A 95 10.09 -5.05 9.95
C LEU A 95 9.86 -5.24 11.46
N SER A 96 9.97 -4.17 12.24
CA SER A 96 9.66 -4.18 13.67
C SER A 96 8.21 -4.61 13.91
N THR A 97 7.96 -5.37 14.98
CA THR A 97 6.62 -5.78 15.44
C THR A 97 6.26 -5.15 16.78
N GLU A 98 4.98 -5.21 17.17
CA GLU A 98 4.49 -4.66 18.45
C GLU A 98 5.14 -5.33 19.68
N SER A 99 5.38 -6.64 19.61
CA SER A 99 5.96 -7.44 20.71
C SER A 99 7.41 -7.10 21.06
N GLU A 100 8.04 -6.24 20.27
CA GLU A 100 9.45 -5.91 20.39
C GLU A 100 9.66 -4.65 21.21
N SER A 101 10.63 -4.68 22.13
CA SER A 101 10.95 -3.50 22.94
C SER A 101 11.16 -2.27 22.05
N GLU A 102 10.39 -1.21 22.33
CA GLU A 102 10.38 0.04 21.57
C GLU A 102 11.77 0.66 21.40
N THR A 103 12.75 0.25 22.21
CA THR A 103 14.09 0.81 22.24
C THR A 103 15.05 0.19 21.24
N THR A 104 15.01 -1.13 20.99
CA THR A 104 16.09 -1.79 20.22
C THR A 104 16.06 -1.40 18.74
N LEU A 105 15.01 -1.81 18.01
CA LEU A 105 14.94 -1.55 16.57
C LEU A 105 14.73 -0.07 16.24
N ARG A 106 14.08 0.70 17.11
CA ARG A 106 13.96 2.16 16.96
C ARG A 106 15.33 2.85 17.06
N ASN A 107 16.17 2.44 18.01
CA ASN A 107 17.54 2.95 18.12
C ASN A 107 18.37 2.54 16.90
N VAL A 108 18.19 1.31 16.40
CA VAL A 108 18.81 0.87 15.14
C VAL A 108 18.38 1.77 13.99
N THR A 109 17.08 1.99 13.75
CA THR A 109 16.64 2.88 12.65
C THR A 109 17.26 4.26 12.78
N ARG A 110 17.18 4.89 13.96
CA ARG A 110 17.68 6.26 14.17
C ARG A 110 19.18 6.35 13.95
N PHE A 111 19.93 5.35 14.42
CA PHE A 111 21.37 5.27 14.24
C PHE A 111 21.73 5.12 12.77
N THR A 112 21.18 4.11 12.09
CA THR A 112 21.52 3.82 10.70
C THR A 112 21.07 4.96 9.77
N GLU A 113 19.88 5.51 9.97
CA GLU A 113 19.38 6.66 9.21
C GLU A 113 20.30 7.88 9.33
N ALA A 114 20.77 8.22 10.54
CA ALA A 114 21.68 9.35 10.74
C ALA A 114 23.02 9.16 10.01
N HIS A 115 23.58 7.94 10.06
CA HIS A 115 24.84 7.62 9.39
C HIS A 115 24.68 7.59 7.85
N LEU A 116 23.61 6.99 7.33
CA LEU A 116 23.30 6.97 5.90
C LEU A 116 23.11 8.39 5.35
N LYS A 117 22.35 9.26 6.05
CA LYS A 117 22.21 10.68 5.68
C LYS A 117 23.56 11.40 5.66
N ASN A 118 24.43 11.13 6.63
CA ASN A 118 25.77 11.70 6.68
C ASN A 118 26.64 11.25 5.47
N TYR A 119 26.58 9.96 5.11
CA TYR A 119 27.27 9.45 3.92
C TYR A 119 26.79 10.14 2.65
N VAL A 120 25.47 10.23 2.45
CA VAL A 120 24.86 10.91 1.30
C VAL A 120 25.31 12.37 1.24
N CYS A 121 25.16 13.14 2.33
CA CYS A 121 25.50 14.56 2.38
C CYS A 121 26.98 14.86 2.12
N ASN A 122 27.90 14.07 2.68
CA ASN A 122 29.35 14.32 2.52
C ASN A 122 29.84 14.05 1.10
N HIS A 123 29.11 13.25 0.32
CA HIS A 123 29.52 12.82 -1.01
C HIS A 123 28.65 13.40 -2.13
N SER A 124 27.66 14.27 -1.81
CA SER A 124 26.80 14.92 -2.80
C SER A 124 27.51 16.01 -3.64
N CYS A 125 28.74 16.39 -3.28
CA CYS A 125 29.47 17.54 -3.86
C CYS A 125 30.60 17.17 -4.85
N GLY A 126 30.63 15.94 -5.39
CA GLY A 126 31.61 15.52 -6.39
C GLY A 126 30.97 14.97 -7.66
N ASP A 127 31.67 15.05 -8.80
CA ASP A 127 31.32 14.42 -10.09
C ASP A 127 31.36 12.87 -10.00
N GLN A 128 30.50 12.27 -9.18
CA GLN A 128 30.34 10.82 -9.04
C GLN A 128 28.98 10.35 -9.56
N TYR A 129 28.67 10.71 -10.81
CA TYR A 129 27.70 9.95 -11.60
C TYR A 129 28.18 8.48 -11.63
N ASN A 130 27.38 7.54 -11.10
CA ASN A 130 27.59 6.07 -11.03
C ASN A 130 28.06 5.46 -9.70
N ASN A 131 27.82 6.08 -8.54
CA ASN A 131 27.98 5.37 -7.26
C ASN A 131 26.70 4.60 -6.92
N ILE A 132 26.61 3.32 -7.33
CA ILE A 132 25.45 2.44 -7.07
C ILE A 132 25.09 2.41 -5.58
N MET A 133 26.08 2.36 -4.69
CA MET A 133 25.83 2.33 -3.26
C MET A 133 25.13 3.61 -2.79
N MET A 134 25.56 4.79 -3.27
CA MET A 134 24.89 6.05 -2.94
C MET A 134 23.45 6.07 -3.44
N GLU A 135 23.19 5.57 -4.65
CA GLU A 135 21.83 5.49 -5.20
C GLU A 135 20.94 4.57 -4.35
N LEU A 136 21.47 3.43 -3.88
CA LEU A 136 20.78 2.53 -2.95
C LEU A 136 20.44 3.22 -1.61
N GLU A 137 21.39 3.97 -1.05
CA GLU A 137 21.19 4.70 0.22
C GLU A 137 20.15 5.83 0.08
N VAL A 138 20.22 6.61 -1.00
CA VAL A 138 19.26 7.68 -1.28
C VAL A 138 17.85 7.11 -1.43
N HIS A 139 17.72 6.03 -2.20
CA HIS A 139 16.44 5.37 -2.43
C HIS A 139 15.82 4.82 -1.13
N ALA A 140 16.62 4.16 -0.30
CA ALA A 140 16.16 3.65 1.00
C ALA A 140 15.77 4.78 1.98
N LEU A 141 16.50 5.89 1.97
CA LEU A 141 16.21 7.07 2.80
C LEU A 141 14.96 7.84 2.34
N GLU A 142 14.62 7.76 1.05
CA GLU A 142 13.37 8.30 0.51
C GLU A 142 12.18 7.46 0.98
N LEU A 143 12.23 6.14 0.76
CA LEU A 143 11.24 5.20 1.27
C LEU A 143 11.87 3.79 1.39
N PRO A 144 11.83 3.17 2.58
CA PRO A 144 12.43 1.84 2.79
C PRO A 144 11.72 0.78 1.96
N ARG A 145 12.44 -0.27 1.56
CA ARG A 145 11.95 -1.35 0.70
C ARG A 145 10.67 -1.98 1.20
N HIS A 146 10.55 -2.20 2.51
CA HIS A 146 9.35 -2.79 3.13
C HIS A 146 8.08 -1.94 2.93
N TRP A 147 8.24 -0.63 2.67
CA TRP A 147 7.13 0.30 2.45
C TRP A 147 6.96 0.69 0.98
N MET A 148 7.80 0.16 0.07
CA MET A 148 7.80 0.48 -1.35
C MET A 148 6.81 -0.39 -2.14
N MET A 149 6.15 0.19 -3.14
CA MET A 149 5.32 -0.56 -4.08
C MET A 149 6.19 -1.49 -4.94
N PRO A 150 5.94 -2.82 -4.96
CA PRO A 150 6.83 -3.79 -5.61
C PRO A 150 7.17 -3.49 -7.07
N ARG A 151 6.19 -3.03 -7.87
CA ARG A 151 6.41 -2.73 -9.29
C ARG A 151 7.25 -1.49 -9.54
N LEU A 152 7.20 -0.50 -8.66
CA LEU A 152 8.07 0.67 -8.73
C LEU A 152 9.50 0.29 -8.34
N GLU A 153 9.66 -0.46 -7.24
CA GLU A 153 10.96 -1.02 -6.84
C GLU A 153 11.56 -1.84 -7.99
N THR A 154 10.78 -2.74 -8.59
CA THR A 154 11.24 -3.56 -9.71
C THR A 154 11.75 -2.73 -10.87
N ARG A 155 11.00 -1.71 -11.28
CA ARG A 155 11.36 -0.87 -12.42
C ARG A 155 12.67 -0.13 -12.18
N TRP A 156 12.85 0.40 -10.97
CA TRP A 156 14.06 1.09 -10.57
C TRP A 156 15.23 0.11 -10.42
N TYR A 157 15.04 -0.99 -9.70
CA TYR A 157 16.09 -1.94 -9.38
C TYR A 157 16.65 -2.67 -10.60
N ILE A 158 15.86 -2.92 -11.65
CA ILE A 158 16.40 -3.46 -12.91
C ILE A 158 17.52 -2.57 -13.47
N SER A 159 17.39 -1.23 -13.38
CA SER A 159 18.43 -0.30 -13.83
C SER A 159 19.66 -0.27 -12.92
N ILE A 160 19.47 -0.55 -11.63
CA ILE A 160 20.56 -0.71 -10.67
C ILE A 160 21.31 -2.01 -10.95
N TYR A 161 20.59 -3.13 -11.01
CA TYR A 161 21.12 -4.48 -11.19
C TYR A 161 21.91 -4.60 -12.50
N GLU A 162 21.45 -3.98 -13.59
CA GLU A 162 22.18 -3.96 -14.87
C GLU A 162 23.59 -3.36 -14.78
N ARG A 163 23.83 -2.45 -13.83
CA ARG A 163 25.14 -1.79 -13.64
C ARG A 163 26.00 -2.47 -12.58
N MET A 164 25.46 -3.44 -11.82
CA MET A 164 26.20 -4.15 -10.78
C MET A 164 27.24 -5.09 -11.40
N SER A 165 28.46 -5.11 -10.85
CA SER A 165 29.55 -5.93 -11.38
C SER A 165 29.33 -7.43 -11.23
N ASN A 166 28.50 -7.85 -10.27
CA ASN A 166 28.15 -9.24 -9.98
C ASN A 166 26.75 -9.62 -10.52
N ALA A 167 26.14 -8.80 -11.38
CA ALA A 167 24.83 -9.07 -11.94
C ALA A 167 24.82 -10.37 -12.75
N ASN A 168 23.86 -11.25 -12.47
CA ASN A 168 23.66 -12.44 -13.27
C ASN A 168 22.89 -12.07 -14.56
N PRO A 169 23.51 -12.25 -15.75
CA PRO A 169 22.90 -11.82 -17.01
C PRO A 169 21.59 -12.56 -17.33
N LEU A 170 21.47 -13.84 -16.96
CA LEU A 170 20.25 -14.61 -17.20
C LEU A 170 19.10 -14.13 -16.30
N LEU A 171 19.42 -13.76 -15.06
CA LEU A 171 18.43 -13.22 -14.14
C LEU A 171 17.97 -11.82 -14.59
N LEU A 172 18.90 -10.97 -15.06
CA LEU A 172 18.56 -9.67 -15.62
C LEU A 172 17.66 -9.80 -16.87
N GLU A 173 18.01 -10.71 -17.78
CA GLU A 173 17.21 -10.97 -18.98
C GLU A 173 15.79 -11.45 -18.62
N LEU A 174 15.68 -12.40 -17.67
CA LEU A 174 14.40 -12.85 -17.13
C LEU A 174 13.59 -11.68 -16.56
N ALA A 175 14.21 -10.84 -15.72
CA ALA A 175 13.54 -9.71 -15.09
C ALA A 175 13.00 -8.70 -16.12
N LYS A 176 13.78 -8.36 -17.15
CA LYS A 176 13.36 -7.46 -18.23
C LYS A 176 12.21 -8.06 -19.05
N LEU A 177 12.31 -9.34 -19.42
CA LEU A 177 11.26 -10.06 -20.15
C LEU A 177 9.96 -10.13 -19.35
N ASP A 178 10.04 -10.59 -18.10
CA ASP A 178 8.90 -10.73 -17.20
C ASP A 178 8.23 -9.37 -16.95
N PHE A 179 9.02 -8.32 -16.70
CA PHE A 179 8.49 -6.98 -16.52
C PHE A 179 7.63 -6.53 -17.70
N ASN A 180 8.11 -6.74 -18.93
CA ASN A 180 7.41 -6.38 -20.15
C ASN A 180 6.16 -7.25 -20.40
N ILE A 181 6.19 -8.55 -20.06
CA ILE A 181 5.03 -9.43 -20.13
C ILE A 181 3.93 -8.96 -19.16
N VAL A 182 4.30 -8.66 -17.92
CA VAL A 182 3.38 -8.14 -16.90
C VAL A 182 2.81 -6.78 -17.33
N GLN A 183 3.66 -5.88 -17.86
CA GLN A 183 3.21 -4.59 -18.40
C GLN A 183 2.20 -4.76 -19.54
N ALA A 184 2.43 -5.70 -20.48
CA ALA A 184 1.50 -5.97 -21.57
C ALA A 184 0.13 -6.46 -21.06
N THR A 185 0.13 -7.28 -20.00
CA THR A 185 -1.10 -7.70 -19.30
C THR A 185 -1.83 -6.50 -18.69
N HIS A 186 -1.12 -5.59 -18.01
CA HIS A 186 -1.73 -4.38 -17.44
C HIS A 186 -2.30 -3.44 -18.52
N GLN A 187 -1.61 -3.31 -19.66
CA GLN A 187 -2.14 -2.57 -20.82
C GLN A 187 -3.40 -3.21 -21.40
N HIS A 188 -3.47 -4.54 -21.41
CA HIS A 188 -4.68 -5.26 -21.81
C HIS A 188 -5.84 -4.99 -20.85
N ASP A 189 -5.59 -5.05 -19.54
CA ASP A 189 -6.57 -4.69 -18.51
C ASP A 189 -7.07 -3.25 -18.71
N SER A 190 -6.15 -2.30 -18.94
CA SER A 190 -6.46 -0.90 -19.21
C SER A 190 -7.37 -0.72 -20.42
N LYS A 191 -7.15 -1.47 -21.51
CA LYS A 191 -8.00 -1.40 -22.72
C LYS A 191 -9.43 -1.88 -22.42
N ILE A 192 -9.58 -2.95 -21.65
CA ILE A 192 -10.90 -3.47 -21.26
C ILE A 192 -11.62 -2.46 -20.37
N ILE A 193 -10.95 -1.94 -19.36
CA ILE A 193 -11.52 -0.97 -18.44
C ILE A 193 -11.85 0.37 -19.12
N SER A 194 -11.03 0.81 -20.07
CA SER A 194 -11.34 1.99 -20.89
C SER A 194 -12.63 1.82 -21.71
N ARG A 195 -12.90 0.63 -22.24
CA ARG A 195 -14.17 0.35 -22.94
C ARG A 195 -15.35 0.36 -21.98
N TRP A 196 -15.20 -0.29 -20.82
CA TRP A 196 -16.22 -0.27 -19.77
C TRP A 196 -16.54 1.17 -19.32
N TRP A 197 -15.51 1.98 -19.05
CA TRP A 197 -15.67 3.37 -18.62
C TRP A 197 -16.42 4.23 -19.65
N LYS A 198 -16.09 4.07 -20.94
CA LYS A 198 -16.82 4.72 -22.03
C LYS A 198 -18.28 4.26 -22.11
N ASN A 199 -18.54 2.97 -21.89
CA ASN A 199 -19.89 2.40 -22.01
C ASN A 199 -20.84 2.84 -20.90
N ILE A 200 -20.34 3.11 -19.68
CA ILE A 200 -21.19 3.58 -18.58
C ILE A 200 -21.47 5.09 -18.65
N CYS A 201 -20.76 5.83 -19.51
CA CYS A 201 -20.93 7.26 -19.79
C CYS A 201 -20.90 8.20 -18.56
N LEU A 202 -20.40 7.75 -17.40
CA LEU A 202 -20.42 8.55 -16.17
C LEU A 202 -19.55 9.80 -16.29
N ALA A 203 -18.41 9.74 -16.98
CA ALA A 203 -17.55 10.92 -17.23
C ALA A 203 -18.31 12.09 -17.92
N GLU A 204 -19.22 11.76 -18.83
CA GLU A 204 -19.99 12.74 -19.61
C GLU A 204 -21.20 13.23 -18.82
N LYS A 205 -21.79 12.35 -18.00
CA LYS A 205 -22.98 12.65 -17.18
C LYS A 205 -22.65 13.37 -15.88
N LEU A 206 -21.44 13.18 -15.36
CA LEU A 206 -20.94 13.70 -14.08
C LEU A 206 -19.65 14.47 -14.32
N SER A 207 -19.73 15.54 -15.14
CA SER A 207 -18.57 16.33 -15.55
C SER A 207 -17.86 17.07 -14.40
N PHE A 208 -18.49 17.17 -13.23
CA PHE A 208 -17.87 17.69 -12.02
C PHE A 208 -16.86 16.71 -11.40
N SER A 209 -16.98 15.41 -11.67
CA SER A 209 -16.13 14.39 -11.07
C SER A 209 -14.83 14.19 -11.86
N ARG A 210 -13.76 13.90 -11.14
CA ARG A 210 -12.43 13.66 -11.71
C ARG A 210 -12.39 12.36 -12.53
N ASN A 211 -11.90 12.45 -13.77
CA ASN A 211 -11.64 11.27 -14.59
C ASN A 211 -10.18 10.80 -14.42
N ARG A 212 -10.01 9.76 -13.58
CA ARG A 212 -8.72 9.23 -13.13
C ARG A 212 -8.54 7.74 -13.43
N LEU A 213 -9.05 7.27 -14.57
CA LEU A 213 -9.12 5.83 -14.87
C LEU A 213 -7.74 5.13 -14.83
N VAL A 214 -6.69 5.79 -15.29
CA VAL A 214 -5.33 5.22 -15.33
C VAL A 214 -4.74 5.18 -13.92
N GLU A 215 -4.94 6.23 -13.13
CA GLU A 215 -4.56 6.31 -11.73
C GLU A 215 -5.34 5.27 -10.88
N ASN A 216 -6.62 5.04 -11.18
CA ASN A 216 -7.42 3.98 -10.54
C ASN A 216 -6.90 2.58 -10.87
N LEU A 217 -6.44 2.36 -12.11
CA LEU A 217 -5.79 1.10 -12.49
C LEU A 217 -4.44 0.95 -11.79
N PHE A 218 -3.69 2.03 -11.62
CA PHE A 218 -2.42 2.03 -10.91
C PHE A 218 -2.58 1.54 -9.47
N TRP A 219 -3.61 1.98 -8.75
CA TRP A 219 -3.95 1.44 -7.42
C TRP A 219 -4.21 -0.07 -7.42
N ALA A 220 -4.95 -0.57 -8.42
CA ALA A 220 -5.23 -1.99 -8.54
C ALA A 220 -3.97 -2.80 -8.88
N VAL A 221 -3.08 -2.25 -9.72
CA VAL A 221 -1.76 -2.83 -10.04
C VAL A 221 -0.86 -2.84 -8.80
N GLY A 222 -0.83 -1.75 -8.04
CA GLY A 222 -0.09 -1.65 -6.78
C GLY A 222 -0.54 -2.68 -5.76
N SER A 223 -1.86 -2.91 -5.67
CA SER A 223 -2.44 -3.91 -4.77
C SER A 223 -2.10 -5.35 -5.17
N ASN A 224 -2.17 -5.69 -6.47
CA ASN A 224 -1.85 -7.04 -6.96
C ASN A 224 -1.42 -7.06 -8.44
N PHE A 225 -0.10 -7.06 -8.66
CA PHE A 225 0.47 -6.88 -10.00
C PHE A 225 0.60 -8.16 -10.81
N GLU A 226 0.66 -9.35 -10.18
CA GLU A 226 1.02 -10.59 -10.86
C GLU A 226 0.03 -10.90 -12.02
N PRO A 227 0.49 -11.42 -13.17
CA PRO A 227 -0.28 -11.42 -14.41
C PRO A 227 -1.62 -12.18 -14.31
N GLN A 228 -1.69 -13.25 -13.52
CA GLN A 228 -2.90 -14.05 -13.33
C GLN A 228 -4.05 -13.31 -12.63
N HIS A 229 -3.80 -12.15 -12.03
CA HIS A 229 -4.80 -11.37 -11.29
C HIS A 229 -5.49 -10.28 -12.13
N SER A 230 -5.53 -10.42 -13.46
CA SER A 230 -6.23 -9.49 -14.36
C SER A 230 -7.72 -9.29 -14.05
N TYR A 231 -8.44 -10.34 -13.65
CA TYR A 231 -9.85 -10.18 -13.27
C TYR A 231 -10.01 -9.31 -12.02
N PHE A 232 -9.19 -9.56 -11.00
CA PHE A 232 -9.11 -8.76 -9.79
C PHE A 232 -8.83 -7.29 -10.11
N ARG A 233 -7.75 -7.01 -10.86
CA ARG A 233 -7.34 -5.63 -11.16
C ARG A 233 -8.44 -4.86 -11.88
N ARG A 234 -9.09 -5.49 -12.86
CA ARG A 234 -10.20 -4.88 -13.61
C ARG A 234 -11.36 -4.53 -12.67
N LEU A 235 -11.81 -5.45 -11.83
CA LEU A 235 -12.94 -5.18 -10.93
C LEU A 235 -12.59 -4.14 -9.86
N ILE A 236 -11.43 -4.25 -9.21
CA ILE A 236 -10.99 -3.26 -8.22
C ILE A 236 -10.87 -1.87 -8.85
N THR A 237 -10.38 -1.76 -10.08
CA THR A 237 -10.35 -0.47 -10.79
C THR A 237 -11.76 0.12 -10.95
N LYS A 238 -12.77 -0.70 -11.29
CA LYS A 238 -14.17 -0.23 -11.38
C LYS A 238 -14.68 0.27 -10.02
N ILE A 239 -14.38 -0.46 -8.94
CA ILE A 239 -14.78 -0.07 -7.58
C ILE A 239 -14.15 1.27 -7.19
N ILE A 240 -12.85 1.44 -7.42
CA ILE A 240 -12.13 2.69 -7.14
C ILE A 240 -12.68 3.87 -7.97
N VAL A 241 -13.09 3.62 -9.23
CA VAL A 241 -13.80 4.64 -10.04
C VAL A 241 -15.08 5.11 -9.34
N PHE A 242 -15.90 4.20 -8.80
CA PHE A 242 -17.11 4.59 -8.07
C PHE A 242 -16.79 5.32 -6.76
N VAL A 243 -15.73 4.92 -6.06
CA VAL A 243 -15.26 5.66 -4.88
C VAL A 243 -15.01 7.11 -5.24
N GLY A 244 -14.15 7.38 -6.24
CA GLY A 244 -13.81 8.77 -6.61
C GLY A 244 -15.01 9.60 -7.07
N ILE A 245 -15.97 8.99 -7.77
CA ILE A 245 -17.19 9.70 -8.18
C ILE A 245 -18.07 10.04 -6.97
N ILE A 246 -18.25 9.10 -6.05
CA ILE A 246 -19.09 9.30 -4.87
C ILE A 246 -18.41 10.28 -3.91
N ASP A 247 -17.11 10.20 -3.72
CA ASP A 247 -16.28 11.18 -3.01
C ASP A 247 -16.52 12.61 -3.54
N ASP A 248 -16.40 12.84 -4.85
CA ASP A 248 -16.68 14.15 -5.46
C ASP A 248 -18.15 14.59 -5.29
N ILE A 249 -19.10 13.65 -5.23
CA ILE A 249 -20.51 13.96 -4.94
C ILE A 249 -20.63 14.53 -3.51
N TYR A 250 -19.97 13.92 -2.52
CA TYR A 250 -20.10 14.34 -1.11
C TYR A 250 -19.30 15.60 -0.78
N ASP A 251 -18.09 15.73 -1.32
CA ASP A 251 -17.14 16.75 -0.88
C ASP A 251 -17.16 18.02 -1.76
N VAL A 252 -17.65 17.91 -3.00
CA VAL A 252 -17.62 19.03 -3.96
C VAL A 252 -19.01 19.44 -4.43
N TYR A 253 -19.84 18.50 -4.86
CA TYR A 253 -21.01 18.83 -5.69
C TYR A 253 -22.35 18.85 -4.94
N GLY A 254 -22.61 17.86 -4.10
CA GLY A 254 -23.93 17.61 -3.55
C GLY A 254 -24.32 18.54 -2.40
N ALA A 255 -25.58 18.96 -2.38
CA ALA A 255 -26.14 19.66 -1.23
C ALA A 255 -26.41 18.69 -0.08
N LEU A 256 -26.25 19.12 1.18
CA LEU A 256 -26.37 18.24 2.35
C LEU A 256 -27.67 17.41 2.39
N ASP A 257 -28.80 17.95 1.94
CA ASP A 257 -30.07 17.21 1.88
C ASP A 257 -30.09 16.16 0.76
N GLU A 258 -29.44 16.42 -0.38
CA GLU A 258 -29.25 15.43 -1.45
C GLU A 258 -28.33 14.30 -0.98
N LEU A 259 -27.26 14.63 -0.25
CA LEU A 259 -26.33 13.63 0.31
C LEU A 259 -27.04 12.68 1.26
N LYS A 260 -27.93 13.19 2.12
CA LYS A 260 -28.78 12.33 2.98
C LYS A 260 -29.64 11.37 2.16
N LEU A 261 -30.23 11.83 1.06
CA LEU A 261 -31.03 10.98 0.17
C LEU A 261 -30.18 9.89 -0.48
N PHE A 262 -28.98 10.24 -0.97
CA PHE A 262 -28.05 9.26 -1.54
C PHE A 262 -27.59 8.22 -0.52
N THR A 263 -27.21 8.65 0.69
CA THR A 263 -26.83 7.74 1.78
C THR A 263 -27.98 6.76 2.10
N LEU A 264 -29.22 7.26 2.18
CA LEU A 264 -30.39 6.43 2.44
C LEU A 264 -30.69 5.46 1.29
N ALA A 265 -30.51 5.88 0.05
CA ALA A 265 -30.67 5.01 -1.12
C ALA A 265 -29.67 3.85 -1.09
N VAL A 266 -28.38 4.14 -0.86
CA VAL A 266 -27.33 3.12 -0.70
C VAL A 266 -27.63 2.18 0.48
N GLN A 267 -28.08 2.73 1.62
CA GLN A 267 -28.44 1.90 2.77
C GLN A 267 -29.62 0.94 2.48
N ARG A 268 -30.60 1.37 1.68
CA ARG A 268 -31.74 0.53 1.29
C ARG A 268 -31.36 -0.46 0.19
N TRP A 269 -30.44 -0.10 -0.69
CA TRP A 269 -29.98 -0.87 -1.84
C TRP A 269 -31.13 -1.35 -2.74
N ASP A 270 -32.14 -0.49 -2.94
CA ASP A 270 -33.30 -0.74 -3.79
C ASP A 270 -33.24 0.17 -5.02
N ILE A 271 -33.43 -0.40 -6.23
CA ILE A 271 -33.49 0.35 -7.48
C ILE A 271 -34.59 1.44 -7.41
N LYS A 272 -35.70 1.18 -6.72
CA LYS A 272 -36.79 2.16 -6.58
C LYS A 272 -36.41 3.40 -5.78
N ALA A 273 -35.40 3.32 -4.90
CA ALA A 273 -34.92 4.48 -4.16
C ALA A 273 -34.29 5.55 -5.08
N MET A 274 -33.97 5.18 -6.33
CA MET A 274 -33.49 6.10 -7.37
C MET A 274 -34.49 7.20 -7.70
N GLU A 275 -35.81 6.94 -7.58
CA GLU A 275 -36.85 7.93 -7.89
C GLU A 275 -36.79 9.16 -6.96
N ASP A 276 -36.28 8.97 -5.75
CA ASP A 276 -36.14 10.02 -4.74
C ASP A 276 -34.84 10.83 -4.92
N LEU A 277 -33.94 10.44 -5.83
CA LEU A 277 -32.63 11.08 -6.02
C LEU A 277 -32.69 12.22 -7.06
N PRO A 278 -31.81 13.23 -6.97
CA PRO A 278 -31.55 14.14 -8.07
C PRO A 278 -31.06 13.41 -9.34
N ASP A 279 -31.37 13.94 -10.51
CA ASP A 279 -31.11 13.25 -11.80
C ASP A 279 -29.64 12.86 -12.01
N TYR A 280 -28.68 13.67 -11.55
CA TYR A 280 -27.26 13.35 -11.66
C TYR A 280 -26.87 12.13 -10.80
N MET A 281 -27.43 12.01 -9.60
CA MET A 281 -27.18 10.88 -8.69
C MET A 281 -27.79 9.58 -9.20
N LYS A 282 -28.90 9.63 -9.94
CA LYS A 282 -29.60 8.43 -10.46
C LYS A 282 -28.69 7.56 -11.31
N VAL A 283 -27.94 8.19 -12.22
CA VAL A 283 -27.04 7.46 -13.14
C VAL A 283 -25.90 6.81 -12.37
N CYS A 284 -25.31 7.53 -11.40
CA CYS A 284 -24.27 6.98 -10.53
C CYS A 284 -24.79 5.80 -9.70
N TYR A 285 -25.95 5.97 -9.05
CA TYR A 285 -26.56 4.97 -8.17
C TYR A 285 -26.91 3.69 -8.93
N LEU A 286 -27.53 3.80 -10.10
CA LEU A 286 -27.89 2.63 -10.90
C LEU A 286 -26.64 1.89 -11.42
N ALA A 287 -25.61 2.62 -11.85
CA ALA A 287 -24.36 2.03 -12.29
C ALA A 287 -23.62 1.31 -11.14
N LEU A 288 -23.64 1.89 -9.93
CA LEU A 288 -23.09 1.29 -8.70
C LEU A 288 -23.79 -0.03 -8.36
N ILE A 289 -25.13 -0.03 -8.33
CA ILE A 289 -25.94 -1.22 -8.05
C ILE A 289 -25.64 -2.32 -9.07
N ASN A 290 -25.68 -1.99 -10.37
CA ASN A 290 -25.46 -2.98 -11.42
C ASN A 290 -24.07 -3.62 -11.31
N THR A 291 -23.03 -2.82 -11.11
CA THR A 291 -21.64 -3.31 -11.01
C THR A 291 -21.43 -4.19 -9.78
N THR A 292 -21.95 -3.79 -8.63
CA THR A 292 -21.80 -4.53 -7.37
C THR A 292 -22.63 -5.82 -7.38
N ASN A 293 -23.85 -5.78 -7.92
CA ASN A 293 -24.69 -6.97 -8.04
C ASN A 293 -24.12 -7.98 -9.05
N GLU A 294 -23.51 -7.52 -10.14
CA GLU A 294 -22.78 -8.38 -11.09
C GLU A 294 -21.64 -9.12 -10.37
N MET A 295 -20.85 -8.40 -9.57
CA MET A 295 -19.80 -9.01 -8.76
C MET A 295 -20.34 -10.03 -7.75
N ALA A 296 -21.40 -9.68 -7.01
CA ALA A 296 -22.02 -10.59 -6.06
C ALA A 296 -22.54 -11.87 -6.73
N TYR A 297 -23.10 -11.75 -7.94
CA TYR A 297 -23.55 -12.88 -8.73
C TYR A 297 -22.40 -13.80 -9.15
N GLU A 298 -21.28 -13.25 -9.61
CA GLU A 298 -20.11 -14.06 -9.99
C GLU A 298 -19.52 -14.81 -8.78
N VAL A 299 -19.47 -14.18 -7.61
CA VAL A 299 -19.03 -14.84 -6.37
C VAL A 299 -20.01 -15.93 -5.95
N LEU A 300 -21.31 -15.66 -5.99
CA LEU A 300 -22.35 -16.66 -5.70
C LEU A 300 -22.23 -17.87 -6.62
N LYS A 301 -22.05 -17.64 -7.93
CA LYS A 301 -21.90 -18.70 -8.93
C LYS A 301 -20.65 -19.56 -8.71
N LYS A 302 -19.54 -18.95 -8.27
CA LYS A 302 -18.25 -19.64 -8.10
C LYS A 302 -18.10 -20.31 -6.74
N HIS A 303 -18.62 -19.71 -5.68
CA HIS A 303 -18.37 -20.11 -4.30
C HIS A 303 -19.64 -20.53 -3.53
N ASP A 304 -20.83 -20.39 -4.13
CA ASP A 304 -22.12 -20.68 -3.49
C ASP A 304 -22.36 -19.85 -2.20
N ILE A 305 -21.80 -18.64 -2.16
CA ILE A 305 -21.91 -17.71 -1.04
C ILE A 305 -22.54 -16.41 -1.51
N ASN A 306 -23.62 -16.00 -0.84
CA ASN A 306 -24.22 -14.68 -1.06
C ASN A 306 -23.43 -13.59 -0.33
N VAL A 307 -22.53 -12.93 -1.05
CA VAL A 307 -21.69 -11.85 -0.51
C VAL A 307 -22.33 -10.46 -0.57
N LEU A 308 -23.49 -10.33 -1.23
CA LEU A 308 -24.16 -9.04 -1.42
C LEU A 308 -24.35 -8.27 -0.09
N PRO A 309 -24.81 -8.87 1.02
CA PRO A 309 -24.98 -8.14 2.29
C PRO A 309 -23.70 -7.50 2.83
N TYR A 310 -22.53 -8.10 2.56
CA TYR A 310 -21.24 -7.57 3.00
C TYR A 310 -20.79 -6.42 2.11
N LEU A 311 -20.97 -6.55 0.78
CA LEU A 311 -20.67 -5.50 -0.18
C LEU A 311 -21.54 -4.26 0.08
N THR A 312 -22.86 -4.43 0.23
CA THR A 312 -23.77 -3.30 0.47
C THR A 312 -23.55 -2.64 1.82
N LYS A 313 -23.24 -3.42 2.87
CA LYS A 313 -22.82 -2.87 4.17
C LYS A 313 -21.59 -1.99 4.02
N SER A 314 -20.56 -2.45 3.31
CA SER A 314 -19.32 -1.68 3.15
C SER A 314 -19.52 -0.37 2.36
N TRP A 315 -20.38 -0.36 1.34
CA TRP A 315 -20.79 0.87 0.65
C TRP A 315 -21.61 1.81 1.54
N THR A 316 -22.47 1.24 2.39
CA THR A 316 -23.28 2.00 3.34
C THR A 316 -22.42 2.67 4.40
N ASP A 317 -21.45 1.94 4.97
CA ASP A 317 -20.52 2.46 5.96
C ASP A 317 -19.70 3.63 5.36
N LEU A 318 -19.20 3.46 4.13
CA LEU A 318 -18.52 4.53 3.38
C LEU A 318 -19.42 5.78 3.21
N CYS A 319 -20.62 5.63 2.66
CA CYS A 319 -21.52 6.77 2.45
C CYS A 319 -21.90 7.49 3.75
N LYS A 320 -22.04 6.75 4.86
CA LYS A 320 -22.29 7.35 6.18
C LYS A 320 -21.09 8.15 6.67
N SER A 321 -19.88 7.64 6.45
CA SER A 321 -18.65 8.36 6.83
C SER A 321 -18.45 9.64 6.00
N TYR A 322 -18.71 9.60 4.69
CA TYR A 322 -18.72 10.81 3.85
C TYR A 322 -19.79 11.80 4.30
N LEU A 323 -21.01 11.33 4.61
CA LEU A 323 -22.05 12.21 5.15
C LEU A 323 -21.63 12.87 6.47
N GLN A 324 -20.85 12.18 7.29
CA GLN A 324 -20.34 12.73 8.54
C GLN A 324 -19.31 13.84 8.31
N GLU A 325 -18.38 13.67 7.36
CA GLU A 325 -17.43 14.74 6.98
C GLU A 325 -18.17 15.93 6.37
N ALA A 326 -19.12 15.69 5.47
CA ALA A 326 -19.98 16.75 4.94
C ALA A 326 -20.70 17.50 6.07
N ARG A 327 -21.24 16.81 7.08
CA ARG A 327 -21.86 17.48 8.24
C ARG A 327 -20.86 18.32 9.02
N TRP A 328 -19.63 17.86 9.20
CA TRP A 328 -18.60 18.67 9.84
C TRP A 328 -18.31 19.94 9.05
N TYR A 329 -18.12 19.81 7.74
CA TYR A 329 -17.92 20.94 6.82
C TYR A 329 -19.06 21.96 6.90
N TYR A 330 -20.30 21.54 6.65
CA TYR A 330 -21.47 22.43 6.62
C TYR A 330 -21.75 23.14 7.96
N ASN A 331 -21.37 22.53 9.09
CA ASN A 331 -21.55 23.12 10.42
C ASN A 331 -20.30 23.89 10.92
N GLY A 332 -19.21 23.89 10.16
CA GLY A 332 -17.92 24.45 10.60
C GLY A 332 -17.34 23.74 11.82
N TYR A 333 -17.72 22.48 12.05
CA TYR A 333 -17.22 21.68 13.17
C TYR A 333 -15.80 21.20 12.89
N LYS A 334 -14.95 21.23 13.92
CA LYS A 334 -13.56 20.81 13.84
C LYS A 334 -13.35 19.65 14.82
N PRO A 335 -13.28 18.40 14.35
CA PRO A 335 -13.02 17.26 15.21
C PRO A 335 -11.61 17.34 15.82
N ASN A 336 -11.39 16.62 16.92
CA ASN A 336 -10.03 16.31 17.38
C ASN A 336 -9.44 15.16 16.54
N LEU A 337 -8.17 14.81 16.75
CA LEU A 337 -7.51 13.79 15.91
C LEU A 337 -8.18 12.41 16.03
N GLU A 338 -8.55 12.00 17.23
CA GLU A 338 -9.19 10.70 17.48
C GLU A 338 -10.56 10.60 16.82
N GLU A 339 -11.42 11.62 17.02
CA GLU A 339 -12.75 11.69 16.41
C GLU A 339 -12.68 11.72 14.87
N TYR A 340 -11.72 12.48 14.32
CA TYR A 340 -11.47 12.49 12.88
C TYR A 340 -11.05 11.11 12.41
N MET A 341 -10.05 10.50 13.06
CA MET A 341 -9.50 9.22 12.62
C MET A 341 -10.50 8.08 12.72
N ASP A 342 -11.43 8.09 13.69
CA ASP A 342 -12.51 7.11 13.82
C ASP A 342 -13.50 7.11 12.64
N ASN A 343 -13.63 8.25 11.95
CA ASN A 343 -14.38 8.36 10.69
C ASN A 343 -13.47 8.21 9.46
N GLY A 344 -12.30 8.83 9.50
CA GLY A 344 -11.36 9.00 8.39
C GLY A 344 -10.84 7.69 7.80
N TRP A 345 -10.67 6.67 8.64
CA TRP A 345 -10.29 5.33 8.16
C TRP A 345 -11.42 4.64 7.38
N ILE A 346 -12.69 4.98 7.61
CA ILE A 346 -13.79 4.49 6.76
C ILE A 346 -13.92 5.37 5.51
N SER A 347 -13.86 6.69 5.66
CA SER A 347 -14.09 7.65 4.56
C SER A 347 -13.03 7.57 3.46
N ILE A 348 -11.82 7.06 3.75
CA ILE A 348 -10.82 6.79 2.71
C ILE A 348 -11.20 5.64 1.77
N ALA A 349 -12.36 4.99 1.99
CA ALA A 349 -12.96 3.93 1.17
C ALA A 349 -12.17 2.61 1.06
N VAL A 350 -10.91 2.58 1.49
CA VAL A 350 -10.04 1.40 1.44
C VAL A 350 -10.62 0.18 2.18
N PRO A 351 -11.30 0.29 3.34
CA PRO A 351 -11.95 -0.87 3.95
C PRO A 351 -12.94 -1.54 2.99
N MET A 352 -13.76 -0.74 2.32
CA MET A 352 -14.73 -1.21 1.33
C MET A 352 -14.03 -1.86 0.13
N VAL A 353 -12.94 -1.26 -0.39
CA VAL A 353 -12.11 -1.85 -1.46
C VAL A 353 -11.54 -3.20 -1.03
N LEU A 354 -11.06 -3.33 0.22
CA LEU A 354 -10.51 -4.57 0.75
C LEU A 354 -11.59 -5.64 0.99
N VAL A 355 -12.81 -5.28 1.38
CA VAL A 355 -13.93 -6.23 1.40
C VAL A 355 -14.19 -6.80 0.00
N HIS A 356 -14.17 -5.96 -1.04
CA HIS A 356 -14.31 -6.43 -2.41
C HIS A 356 -13.11 -7.31 -2.81
N ALA A 357 -11.89 -6.91 -2.44
CA ALA A 357 -10.67 -7.66 -2.73
C ALA A 357 -10.71 -9.09 -2.17
N LEU A 358 -11.14 -9.25 -0.91
CA LEU A 358 -11.25 -10.56 -0.25
C LEU A 358 -12.07 -11.55 -1.09
N PHE A 359 -13.25 -11.14 -1.54
CA PHE A 359 -14.14 -12.00 -2.32
C PHE A 359 -13.63 -12.32 -3.72
N LEU A 360 -12.67 -11.55 -4.24
CA LEU A 360 -12.09 -11.78 -5.56
C LEU A 360 -10.90 -12.74 -5.54
N VAL A 361 -10.17 -12.84 -4.42
CA VAL A 361 -8.93 -13.63 -4.32
C VAL A 361 -9.06 -14.88 -3.47
N THR A 362 -10.07 -14.97 -2.60
CA THR A 362 -10.22 -16.12 -1.71
C THR A 362 -11.01 -17.25 -2.39
N ASN A 363 -10.37 -18.40 -2.57
CA ASN A 363 -11.00 -19.57 -3.20
C ASN A 363 -12.06 -20.26 -2.33
N GLN A 364 -11.92 -20.20 -1.00
CA GLN A 364 -12.89 -20.71 -0.03
C GLN A 364 -13.00 -19.72 1.12
N ILE A 365 -14.15 -19.08 1.25
CA ILE A 365 -14.37 -18.06 2.28
C ILE A 365 -14.96 -18.75 3.51
N THR A 366 -14.24 -18.70 4.63
CA THR A 366 -14.69 -19.29 5.89
C THR A 366 -15.80 -18.45 6.53
N LYS A 367 -16.66 -19.09 7.33
CA LYS A 367 -17.72 -18.39 8.06
C LYS A 367 -17.14 -17.39 9.06
N GLU A 368 -16.01 -17.75 9.67
CA GLU A 368 -15.23 -16.93 10.57
C GLU A 368 -14.73 -15.67 9.86
N ALA A 369 -14.19 -15.80 8.63
CA ALA A 369 -13.76 -14.66 7.83
C ALA A 369 -14.93 -13.72 7.53
N LEU A 370 -16.08 -14.27 7.12
CA LEU A 370 -17.30 -13.50 6.89
C LEU A 370 -17.78 -12.77 8.15
N ASN A 371 -17.79 -13.44 9.30
CA ASN A 371 -18.23 -12.84 10.56
C ASN A 371 -17.32 -11.67 10.97
N SER A 372 -16.01 -11.80 10.74
CA SER A 372 -15.02 -10.75 11.07
C SER A 372 -15.25 -9.44 10.30
N LEU A 373 -15.83 -9.48 9.10
CA LEU A 373 -16.14 -8.30 8.28
C LEU A 373 -17.19 -7.37 8.91
N THR A 374 -17.93 -7.85 9.91
CA THR A 374 -18.93 -7.02 10.61
C THR A 374 -18.28 -5.78 11.23
N ASN A 375 -17.10 -5.97 11.85
CA ASN A 375 -16.35 -4.93 12.56
C ASN A 375 -15.07 -4.51 11.83
N TYR A 376 -14.81 -5.10 10.66
CA TYR A 376 -13.53 -5.08 9.94
C TYR A 376 -12.38 -5.70 10.77
N PRO A 377 -11.64 -6.68 10.23
CA PRO A 377 -10.49 -7.27 10.92
C PRO A 377 -9.35 -6.24 11.08
N ASP A 378 -8.53 -6.41 12.12
CA ASP A 378 -7.45 -5.49 12.46
C ASP A 378 -6.46 -5.28 11.31
N ILE A 379 -6.17 -6.33 10.52
CA ILE A 379 -5.29 -6.21 9.34
C ILE A 379 -5.81 -5.18 8.31
N ILE A 380 -7.13 -5.11 8.11
CA ILE A 380 -7.74 -4.07 7.27
C ILE A 380 -7.57 -2.72 7.97
N ARG A 381 -7.88 -2.62 9.26
CA ARG A 381 -7.80 -1.36 10.01
C ARG A 381 -6.38 -0.76 10.02
N TYR A 382 -5.34 -1.57 10.20
CA TYR A 382 -3.95 -1.09 10.20
C TYR A 382 -3.51 -0.63 8.80
N SER A 383 -3.75 -1.43 7.77
CA SER A 383 -3.47 -1.08 6.38
C SER A 383 -4.14 0.24 5.98
N VAL A 384 -5.42 0.39 6.33
CA VAL A 384 -6.23 1.56 6.01
C VAL A 384 -5.79 2.79 6.80
N THR A 385 -5.43 2.62 8.07
CA THR A 385 -4.88 3.72 8.89
C THR A 385 -3.59 4.24 8.26
N ILE A 386 -2.67 3.35 7.86
CA ILE A 386 -1.44 3.74 7.14
C ILE A 386 -1.79 4.50 5.86
N PHE A 387 -2.77 4.02 5.09
CA PHE A 387 -3.23 4.70 3.88
C PHE A 387 -3.71 6.12 4.19
N ARG A 388 -4.68 6.27 5.11
CA ARG A 388 -5.28 7.56 5.48
C ARG A 388 -4.22 8.56 5.96
N LEU A 389 -3.29 8.13 6.81
CA LEU A 389 -2.24 9.03 7.31
C LEU A 389 -1.30 9.51 6.18
N ASN A 390 -1.01 8.65 5.19
CA ASN A 390 -0.22 9.06 4.02
C ASN A 390 -0.99 9.97 3.06
N ASP A 391 -2.28 9.69 2.82
CA ASP A 391 -3.18 10.56 2.07
C ASP A 391 -3.19 11.97 2.69
N ASP A 392 -3.52 12.09 3.97
CA ASP A 392 -3.56 13.37 4.67
C ASP A 392 -2.20 14.10 4.69
N LEU A 393 -1.08 13.37 4.81
CA LEU A 393 0.26 13.96 4.70
C LEU A 393 0.49 14.59 3.32
N GLY A 394 0.04 13.93 2.25
CA GLY A 394 0.20 14.37 0.87
C GLY A 394 -0.81 15.43 0.42
N THR A 395 -2.05 15.41 0.91
CA THR A 395 -3.16 16.22 0.36
C THR A 395 -3.54 17.43 1.20
N SER A 396 -3.30 17.40 2.52
CA SER A 396 -3.86 18.37 3.48
C SER A 396 -3.56 19.84 3.14
N SER A 397 -2.37 20.16 2.62
CA SER A 397 -2.01 21.54 2.28
C SER A 397 -2.85 22.12 1.14
N ASP A 398 -3.28 21.30 0.17
CA ASP A 398 -4.07 21.75 -0.97
C ASP A 398 -5.57 21.67 -0.69
N GLU A 399 -6.02 20.70 0.10
CA GLU A 399 -7.40 20.61 0.57
C GLU A 399 -7.77 21.77 1.48
N LEU A 400 -6.87 22.17 2.38
CA LEU A 400 -7.09 23.32 3.26
C LEU A 400 -7.31 24.63 2.46
N LYS A 401 -6.62 24.80 1.33
CA LYS A 401 -6.80 25.97 0.44
C LYS A 401 -8.17 25.96 -0.25
N LYS A 402 -8.77 24.79 -0.46
CA LYS A 402 -10.10 24.62 -1.06
C LYS A 402 -11.23 24.74 -0.03
N GLY A 403 -10.90 24.77 1.26
CA GLY A 403 -11.85 24.97 2.35
C GLY A 403 -12.41 23.67 2.95
N ASP A 404 -11.76 22.52 2.71
CA ASP A 404 -12.23 21.22 3.20
C ASP A 404 -12.18 21.09 4.75
N VAL A 405 -12.77 20.03 5.29
CA VAL A 405 -12.69 19.68 6.72
C VAL A 405 -11.23 19.52 7.16
N PRO A 406 -10.89 19.87 8.42
CA PRO A 406 -9.58 19.57 8.97
C PRO A 406 -9.25 18.08 8.82
N LYS A 407 -8.12 17.76 8.18
CA LYS A 407 -7.57 16.40 8.12
C LYS A 407 -6.72 16.11 9.37
N SER A 408 -6.08 14.95 9.46
CA SER A 408 -5.32 14.54 10.66
C SER A 408 -4.28 15.59 11.10
N ILE A 409 -3.56 16.21 10.17
CA ILE A 409 -2.58 17.27 10.44
C ILE A 409 -3.24 18.46 11.15
N GLN A 410 -4.31 19.01 10.58
CA GLN A 410 -4.98 20.17 11.16
C GLN A 410 -5.71 19.81 12.46
N CYS A 411 -6.28 18.61 12.57
CA CYS A 411 -6.89 18.12 13.80
C CYS A 411 -5.88 18.10 14.95
N TYR A 412 -4.68 17.55 14.72
CA TYR A 412 -3.62 17.52 15.72
C TYR A 412 -3.07 18.91 16.06
N MET A 413 -2.85 19.76 15.06
CA MET A 413 -2.44 21.15 15.28
C MET A 413 -3.43 21.89 16.18
N ASN A 414 -4.74 21.75 15.92
CA ASN A 414 -5.78 22.40 16.70
C ASN A 414 -5.88 21.83 18.12
N GLU A 415 -5.76 20.50 18.27
CA GLU A 415 -5.87 19.84 19.56
C GLU A 415 -4.67 20.14 20.49
N LYS A 416 -3.44 20.11 19.96
CA LYS A 416 -2.22 20.29 20.74
C LYS A 416 -1.64 21.70 20.69
N SER A 417 -2.19 22.58 19.86
CA SER A 417 -1.69 23.95 19.63
C SER A 417 -0.22 23.97 19.18
N VAL A 418 0.13 23.09 18.24
CA VAL A 418 1.49 22.91 17.70
C VAL A 418 1.60 23.43 16.26
N LEU A 419 2.84 23.59 15.79
CA LEU A 419 3.13 23.97 14.40
C LEU A 419 2.86 22.80 13.44
N GLU A 420 2.69 23.11 12.15
CA GLU A 420 2.41 22.11 11.11
C GLU A 420 3.52 21.04 11.02
N GLU A 421 4.79 21.43 11.12
CA GLU A 421 5.91 20.49 11.07
C GLU A 421 5.87 19.48 12.22
N GLU A 422 5.57 19.92 13.44
CA GLU A 422 5.41 19.04 14.60
C GLU A 422 4.23 18.08 14.42
N ALA A 423 3.13 18.55 13.82
CA ALA A 423 1.99 17.71 13.48
C ALA A 423 2.33 16.68 12.39
N ARG A 424 3.04 17.08 11.34
CA ARG A 424 3.52 16.16 10.29
C ARG A 424 4.47 15.11 10.84
N GLU A 425 5.37 15.49 11.74
CA GLU A 425 6.22 14.54 12.46
C GLU A 425 5.41 13.55 13.32
N HIS A 426 4.39 14.04 14.02
CA HIS A 426 3.49 13.17 14.78
C HIS A 426 2.75 12.17 13.89
N ILE A 427 2.20 12.61 12.75
CA ILE A 427 1.51 11.71 11.82
C ILE A 427 2.46 10.69 11.19
N ARG A 428 3.69 11.09 10.80
CA ARG A 428 4.73 10.13 10.37
C ARG A 428 5.08 9.11 11.45
N PHE A 429 5.11 9.54 12.71
CA PHE A 429 5.30 8.64 13.85
C PHE A 429 4.12 7.66 13.97
N LEU A 430 2.87 8.11 13.91
CA LEU A 430 1.70 7.22 13.94
C LEU A 430 1.70 6.22 12.79
N THR A 431 2.11 6.62 11.59
CA THR A 431 2.28 5.70 10.45
C THR A 431 3.31 4.62 10.77
N LYS A 432 4.47 4.99 11.31
CA LYS A 432 5.51 4.03 11.72
C LYS A 432 5.06 3.08 12.82
N GLU A 433 4.32 3.57 13.81
CA GLU A 433 3.77 2.72 14.87
C GLU A 433 2.71 1.77 14.33
N THR A 434 1.83 2.24 13.44
CA THR A 434 0.80 1.40 12.80
C THR A 434 1.41 0.26 11.98
N TRP A 435 2.54 0.51 11.31
CA TRP A 435 3.28 -0.55 10.61
C TRP A 435 3.75 -1.69 11.53
N LYS A 436 4.05 -1.43 12.80
CA LYS A 436 4.42 -2.50 13.74
C LYS A 436 3.27 -3.47 13.98
N PHE A 437 2.05 -2.95 14.13
CA PHE A 437 0.85 -3.77 14.25
C PHE A 437 0.54 -4.52 12.95
N MET A 438 0.69 -3.85 11.80
CA MET A 438 0.56 -4.49 10.48
C MET A 438 1.55 -5.65 10.33
N ASN A 439 2.82 -5.46 10.71
CA ASN A 439 3.84 -6.50 10.69
C ASN A 439 3.48 -7.65 11.64
N SER A 440 3.02 -7.37 12.86
CA SER A 440 2.58 -8.40 13.82
C SER A 440 1.44 -9.27 13.27
N THR A 441 0.38 -8.64 12.73
CA THR A 441 -0.82 -9.35 12.25
C THR A 441 -0.59 -10.13 10.98
N ALA A 442 0.42 -9.76 10.19
CA ALA A 442 0.64 -10.36 8.91
C ALA A 442 1.45 -11.66 8.93
N HIS A 443 1.95 -12.10 10.09
CA HIS A 443 2.60 -13.40 10.21
C HIS A 443 1.55 -14.49 9.95
N CYS A 444 1.56 -15.05 8.74
CA CYS A 444 0.65 -16.12 8.33
C CYS A 444 0.97 -17.41 9.10
N ASN A 445 0.39 -17.56 10.28
CA ASN A 445 0.39 -18.84 10.99
C ASN A 445 -0.60 -19.81 10.31
N GLU A 446 -0.46 -21.11 10.56
CA GLU A 446 -1.39 -22.16 10.09
C GLU A 446 -2.87 -21.90 10.49
N ASN A 447 -3.10 -20.95 11.41
CA ASN A 447 -4.42 -20.49 11.88
C ASN A 447 -4.85 -19.13 11.31
N SER A 448 -4.21 -18.61 10.26
CA SER A 448 -4.61 -17.33 9.65
C SER A 448 -6.05 -17.41 9.12
N LEU A 449 -6.84 -16.37 9.43
CA LEU A 449 -8.23 -16.26 8.99
C LEU A 449 -8.34 -16.01 7.47
N PHE A 450 -7.30 -15.42 6.87
CA PHE A 450 -7.29 -14.97 5.49
C PHE A 450 -6.19 -15.66 4.68
N CYS A 451 -6.42 -15.83 3.38
CA CYS A 451 -5.41 -16.39 2.49
C CYS A 451 -4.23 -15.43 2.30
N GLU A 452 -3.05 -16.00 2.01
CA GLU A 452 -1.79 -15.27 1.77
C GLU A 452 -1.97 -14.13 0.76
N THR A 453 -2.64 -14.38 -0.37
CA THR A 453 -2.90 -13.34 -1.40
C THR A 453 -3.69 -12.15 -0.86
N PHE A 454 -4.66 -12.37 0.04
CA PHE A 454 -5.41 -11.27 0.63
C PHE A 454 -4.56 -10.47 1.61
N VAL A 455 -3.79 -11.16 2.46
CA VAL A 455 -2.83 -10.53 3.37
C VAL A 455 -1.83 -9.67 2.58
N GLU A 456 -1.29 -10.20 1.48
CA GLU A 456 -0.38 -9.46 0.60
C GLU A 456 -1.05 -8.22 0.00
N ILE A 457 -2.29 -8.33 -0.50
CA ILE A 457 -3.06 -7.17 -0.99
C ILE A 457 -3.22 -6.09 0.08
N THR A 458 -3.52 -6.47 1.33
CA THR A 458 -3.65 -5.51 2.43
C THR A 458 -2.32 -4.81 2.76
N LYS A 459 -1.16 -5.49 2.63
CA LYS A 459 0.15 -4.82 2.75
C LYS A 459 0.40 -3.89 1.55
N ASN A 460 0.18 -4.41 0.34
CA ASN A 460 0.50 -3.74 -0.90
C ASN A 460 -0.32 -2.46 -1.13
N ILE A 461 -1.58 -2.41 -0.68
CA ILE A 461 -2.36 -1.16 -0.80
C ILE A 461 -1.78 -0.05 0.09
N ALA A 462 -1.23 -0.40 1.26
CA ALA A 462 -0.57 0.55 2.16
C ALA A 462 0.79 1.02 1.61
N THR A 463 1.59 0.12 1.00
CA THR A 463 2.84 0.51 0.32
C THR A 463 2.57 1.36 -0.93
N THR A 464 1.50 1.06 -1.67
CA THR A 464 1.07 1.88 -2.80
C THR A 464 0.68 3.29 -2.33
N ALA A 465 0.09 3.43 -1.14
CA ALA A 465 -0.26 4.74 -0.59
C ALA A 465 0.96 5.59 -0.26
N HIS A 466 1.99 5.00 0.33
CA HIS A 466 3.28 5.69 0.49
C HIS A 466 3.77 6.24 -0.85
N CYS A 467 3.85 5.41 -1.90
CA CYS A 467 4.33 5.86 -3.21
C CYS A 467 3.42 6.90 -3.89
N MET A 468 2.10 6.80 -3.71
CA MET A 468 1.15 7.73 -4.34
C MET A 468 1.20 9.12 -3.70
N TYR A 469 1.37 9.19 -2.38
CA TYR A 469 1.28 10.43 -1.62
C TYR A 469 2.63 11.00 -1.16
N LEU A 470 3.74 10.31 -1.46
CA LEU A 470 5.10 10.70 -1.06
C LEU A 470 5.42 12.17 -1.36
N ASN A 471 5.09 12.61 -2.59
CA ASN A 471 5.40 13.95 -3.09
C ASN A 471 4.16 14.86 -3.20
N GLY A 472 3.09 14.56 -2.46
CA GLY A 472 1.84 15.32 -2.43
C GLY A 472 0.65 14.61 -3.08
N ASP A 473 -0.47 15.32 -3.25
CA ASP A 473 -1.66 14.78 -3.93
C ASP A 473 -1.35 14.43 -5.37
N SER A 474 -1.24 13.13 -5.64
CA SER A 474 -1.01 12.60 -6.98
C SER A 474 -2.25 11.95 -7.59
N HIS A 475 -3.36 11.92 -6.85
CA HIS A 475 -4.60 11.28 -7.25
C HIS A 475 -5.64 12.32 -7.70
N GLY A 476 -5.90 13.33 -6.87
CA GLY A 476 -6.74 14.48 -7.18
C GLY A 476 -6.05 15.45 -8.14
N ILE A 477 -4.77 15.74 -7.89
CA ILE A 477 -3.93 16.62 -8.71
C ILE A 477 -2.89 15.75 -9.44
N GLN A 478 -2.69 15.95 -10.75
CA GLN A 478 -1.67 15.17 -11.48
C GLN A 478 -0.28 15.70 -11.11
N ASN A 479 0.37 15.06 -10.14
CA ASN A 479 1.78 15.25 -9.87
C ASN A 479 2.62 14.65 -11.02
N THR A 480 3.67 15.36 -11.43
CA THR A 480 4.58 14.92 -12.51
C THR A 480 5.31 13.64 -12.14
N ASP A 481 5.69 13.45 -10.88
CA ASP A 481 6.47 12.30 -10.42
C ASP A 481 5.66 11.01 -10.51
N VAL A 482 4.46 10.99 -9.93
CA VAL A 482 3.58 9.82 -10.01
C VAL A 482 3.10 9.57 -11.44
N LYS A 483 2.87 10.62 -12.24
CA LYS A 483 2.57 10.46 -13.66
C LYS A 483 3.72 9.77 -14.41
N ASN A 484 4.97 10.11 -14.10
CA ASN A 484 6.14 9.45 -14.66
C ASN A 484 6.23 7.99 -14.18
N SER A 485 6.01 7.73 -12.89
CA SER A 485 5.96 6.38 -12.31
C SER A 485 4.91 5.50 -12.97
N ILE A 486 3.66 5.99 -13.11
CA ILE A 486 2.57 5.33 -13.83
C ILE A 486 2.98 5.04 -15.27
N SER A 487 3.55 6.04 -15.96
CA SER A 487 3.97 5.87 -17.36
C SER A 487 5.06 4.81 -17.50
N ASN A 488 6.01 4.78 -16.58
CA ASN A 488 7.13 3.84 -16.58
C ASN A 488 6.71 2.40 -16.29
N ILE A 489 5.67 2.17 -15.49
CA ILE A 489 5.19 0.82 -15.24
C ILE A 489 4.13 0.35 -16.24
N LEU A 490 3.29 1.25 -16.77
CA LEU A 490 2.18 0.87 -17.66
C LEU A 490 2.50 1.00 -19.15
N PHE A 491 3.36 1.94 -19.56
CA PHE A 491 3.46 2.33 -20.98
C PHE A 491 4.89 2.31 -21.55
N HIS A 492 5.93 2.52 -20.74
CA HIS A 492 7.32 2.47 -21.21
C HIS A 492 7.94 1.10 -20.92
N PRO A 493 8.15 0.25 -21.95
CA PRO A 493 8.79 -1.04 -21.75
C PRO A 493 10.28 -0.88 -21.42
N ILE A 494 10.86 -1.93 -20.84
CA ILE A 494 12.30 -2.04 -20.63
C ILE A 494 12.95 -2.56 -21.91
N ILE A 495 14.06 -1.94 -22.32
CA ILE A 495 14.86 -2.41 -23.44
C ILE A 495 15.58 -3.68 -23.00
N ILE A 496 15.37 -4.76 -23.76
CA ILE A 496 15.96 -6.07 -23.51
C ILE A 496 17.39 -6.09 -24.03
#